data_AF-A0A4R2H7W1-F1
#
_entry.id   AF-A0A4R2H7W1-F1
#
_cell.length_a   1.000
_cell.length_b   1.000
_cell.length_c   1.000
_cell.angle_alpha   90.00
_cell.angle_beta   90.00
_cell.angle_gamma   90.00
#
_symmetry.space_group_name_H-M   'P 1'
#
loop_
_entity.id
_entity.type
_entity.pdbx_description
1 polymer ?
#
loop_
_entity_poly.entity_id
_entity_poly.type
_entity_poly.pdbx_seq_one_letter_code
_entity_poly.pdbx_strand_id
1 'polypeptide(L)'
;MKLKTFTLFLFSAIIALGLSCRKAELLQPEPAKIIQLTVTGASDVALEYLYKDSIIATPPVGSINIKTLLSVKDQNATLKVRKKGTSEILLTKTITAAPFDQNISFFYDGTKVYNSAISLVIKGFALSGEIEFLLDGKLLSSGTSTINNTFFILIDKGTTREITIRKKGTTEILFTKTIESEIAKQNIDFFFDGTKIADNVKLTAPANPANMMISAKFETIFAPQFKNVDVDIVFYTKPSSATITTAGTKVTPELRLTLPKDGSFNSIELPPLPGPNYIYSFDIFEAGTNNVPYTTTASPFVNAAFPFKQNEGRYGSISFEANTSKLFIIKDTKNLGSTTRSTYFSGAITDLSQYFK
;
A
#
# COMPACT_ATOMS: atom_id res chain seq x y z
N MET A 1 -53.42 84.49 -38.07
CA MET A 1 -52.07 84.12 -38.56
C MET A 1 -51.08 83.68 -37.47
N LYS A 2 -51.45 83.62 -36.17
CA LYS A 2 -50.53 83.29 -35.07
C LYS A 2 -50.53 81.81 -34.62
N LEU A 3 -51.56 81.02 -34.96
CA LEU A 3 -51.69 79.64 -34.48
C LEU A 3 -50.90 78.62 -35.32
N LYS A 4 -50.74 78.86 -36.63
CA LYS A 4 -50.06 77.93 -37.57
C LYS A 4 -48.52 77.97 -37.47
N THR A 5 -47.95 79.12 -37.11
CA THR A 5 -46.49 79.27 -36.91
C THR A 5 -46.04 78.63 -35.60
N PHE A 6 -46.89 78.62 -34.57
CA PHE A 6 -46.58 78.00 -33.28
C PHE A 6 -46.61 76.47 -33.36
N THR A 7 -47.54 75.89 -34.12
CA THR A 7 -47.59 74.43 -34.35
C THR A 7 -46.40 73.93 -35.15
N LEU A 8 -45.93 74.70 -36.14
CA LEU A 8 -44.76 74.34 -36.94
C LEU A 8 -43.46 74.35 -36.11
N PHE A 9 -43.31 75.32 -35.20
CA PHE A 9 -42.16 75.41 -34.29
C PHE A 9 -42.17 74.32 -33.22
N LEU A 10 -43.35 73.95 -32.70
CA LEU A 10 -43.46 72.90 -31.70
C LEU A 10 -43.16 71.52 -32.31
N PHE A 11 -43.59 71.28 -33.57
CA PHE A 11 -43.30 70.02 -34.27
C PHE A 11 -41.82 69.89 -34.64
N SER A 12 -41.16 70.98 -35.05
CA SER A 12 -39.72 70.95 -35.35
C SER A 12 -38.87 70.75 -34.09
N ALA A 13 -39.28 71.32 -32.96
CA ALA A 13 -38.62 71.11 -31.67
C ALA A 13 -38.73 69.66 -31.17
N ILE A 14 -39.89 69.00 -31.37
CA ILE A 14 -40.10 67.60 -30.97
C ILE A 14 -39.29 66.64 -31.85
N ILE A 15 -39.17 66.91 -33.16
CA ILE A 15 -38.34 66.10 -34.07
C ILE A 15 -36.84 66.29 -33.76
N ALA A 16 -36.41 67.53 -33.46
CA ALA A 16 -35.04 67.82 -33.06
C ALA A 16 -34.65 67.17 -31.72
N LEU A 17 -35.57 67.10 -30.76
CA LEU A 17 -35.38 66.41 -29.47
C LEU A 17 -35.44 64.88 -29.58
N GLY A 18 -36.17 64.33 -30.57
CA GLY A 18 -36.21 62.89 -30.84
C GLY A 18 -34.96 62.33 -31.53
N LEU A 19 -34.20 63.19 -32.21
CA LEU A 19 -32.94 62.85 -32.89
C LEU A 19 -31.69 63.24 -32.08
N SER A 20 -31.82 64.07 -31.03
CA SER A 20 -30.71 64.40 -30.15
C SER A 20 -30.50 63.27 -29.13
N CYS A 21 -29.40 62.54 -29.33
CA CYS A 21 -28.73 61.71 -28.34
C CYS A 21 -29.31 60.30 -28.10
N ARG A 22 -29.27 59.45 -29.13
CA ARG A 22 -28.81 58.08 -28.89
C ARG A 22 -27.28 58.11 -28.83
N LYS A 23 -26.74 58.46 -27.67
CA LYS A 23 -25.33 58.20 -27.38
C LYS A 23 -25.19 56.67 -27.47
N ALA A 24 -24.62 56.19 -28.57
CA ALA A 24 -24.17 54.80 -28.63
C ALA A 24 -23.14 54.67 -27.51
N GLU A 25 -23.50 53.97 -26.43
CA GLU A 25 -22.50 53.54 -25.48
C GLU A 25 -21.51 52.70 -26.26
N LEU A 26 -20.28 53.22 -26.42
CA LEU A 26 -19.16 52.40 -26.85
C LEU A 26 -19.17 51.19 -25.95
N LEU A 27 -19.37 50.00 -26.53
CA LEU A 27 -19.13 48.74 -25.85
C LEU A 27 -17.76 48.89 -25.19
N GLN A 28 -17.72 49.03 -23.86
CA GLN A 28 -16.44 49.03 -23.18
C GLN A 28 -15.82 47.67 -23.50
N PRO A 29 -14.63 47.61 -24.10
CA PRO A 29 -13.97 46.33 -24.28
C PRO A 29 -13.88 45.70 -22.89
N GLU A 30 -14.35 44.46 -22.76
CA GLU A 30 -14.36 43.79 -21.45
C GLU A 30 -12.97 43.95 -20.81
N PRO A 31 -12.88 44.49 -19.58
CA PRO A 31 -11.61 44.71 -18.95
C PRO A 31 -10.92 43.36 -18.76
N ALA A 32 -9.61 43.34 -19.05
CA ALA A 32 -8.82 42.13 -18.88
C ALA A 32 -8.89 41.66 -17.43
N LYS A 33 -9.25 40.40 -17.20
CA LYS A 33 -9.29 39.82 -15.86
C LYS A 33 -7.92 39.28 -15.50
N ILE A 34 -7.51 39.48 -14.25
CA ILE A 34 -6.31 38.88 -13.70
C ILE A 34 -6.70 37.56 -13.06
N ILE A 35 -5.92 36.52 -13.35
CA ILE A 35 -6.01 35.23 -12.69
C ILE A 35 -4.67 34.87 -12.07
N GLN A 36 -4.69 33.99 -11.07
CA GLN A 36 -3.53 33.30 -10.53
C GLN A 36 -3.48 31.89 -11.10
N LEU A 37 -2.50 31.64 -11.96
CA LEU A 37 -2.20 30.31 -12.47
C LEU A 37 -1.22 29.62 -11.51
N THR A 38 -1.64 28.48 -10.98
CA THR A 38 -0.77 27.55 -10.27
C THR A 38 -0.62 26.27 -11.08
N VAL A 39 0.61 25.92 -11.44
CA VAL A 39 0.93 24.63 -12.06
C VAL A 39 1.76 23.81 -11.11
N THR A 40 1.32 22.58 -10.84
CA THR A 40 2.02 21.62 -9.98
C THR A 40 2.29 20.31 -10.69
N GLY A 41 3.34 19.60 -10.28
CA GLY A 41 3.62 18.24 -10.71
C GLY A 41 5.10 17.94 -10.81
N ALA A 42 5.49 17.07 -11.74
CA ALA A 42 6.87 16.60 -11.91
C ALA A 42 7.20 16.35 -13.38
N SER A 43 8.48 16.49 -13.73
CA SER A 43 8.96 16.17 -15.08
C SER A 43 10.39 15.69 -15.07
N ASP A 44 10.68 14.63 -15.84
CA ASP A 44 12.03 14.09 -15.98
C ASP A 44 12.91 14.91 -16.95
N VAL A 45 12.31 15.88 -17.64
CA VAL A 45 13.01 16.78 -18.57
C VAL A 45 12.71 18.24 -18.27
N ALA A 46 13.56 19.14 -18.79
CA ALA A 46 13.35 20.58 -18.68
C ALA A 46 12.19 21.01 -19.58
N LEU A 47 11.30 21.85 -19.03
CA LEU A 47 10.09 22.31 -19.70
C LEU A 47 10.04 23.83 -19.81
N GLU A 48 9.30 24.30 -20.82
CA GLU A 48 8.88 25.68 -20.99
C GLU A 48 7.37 25.76 -20.94
N TYR A 49 6.86 26.72 -20.16
CA TYR A 49 5.44 27.05 -20.08
C TYR A 49 5.22 28.33 -20.86
N LEU A 50 4.34 28.26 -21.86
CA LEU A 50 4.08 29.35 -22.78
C LEU A 50 2.65 29.84 -22.60
N TYR A 51 2.51 31.15 -22.48
CA TYR A 51 1.23 31.82 -22.54
C TYR A 51 1.30 32.86 -23.64
N LYS A 52 0.39 32.76 -24.62
CA LYS A 52 0.52 33.45 -25.91
C LYS A 52 1.86 33.05 -26.56
N ASP A 53 2.68 34.03 -26.94
CA ASP A 53 3.98 33.82 -27.60
C ASP A 53 5.16 34.02 -26.66
N SER A 54 4.93 33.99 -25.34
CA SER A 54 5.97 34.23 -24.32
C SER A 54 6.14 33.06 -23.37
N ILE A 55 7.39 32.77 -23.01
CA ILE A 55 7.72 31.82 -21.95
C ILE A 55 7.45 32.51 -20.61
N ILE A 56 6.54 31.95 -19.82
CA ILE A 56 6.16 32.47 -18.50
C ILE A 56 6.86 31.75 -17.34
N ALA A 57 7.38 30.54 -17.58
CA ALA A 57 8.12 29.78 -16.58
C ALA A 57 8.99 28.68 -17.21
N THR A 58 10.12 28.40 -16.54
CA THR A 58 11.01 27.26 -16.81
C THR A 58 11.41 26.61 -15.48
N PRO A 59 10.56 25.74 -14.89
CA PRO A 59 10.87 25.12 -13.61
C PRO A 59 12.09 24.18 -13.73
N PRO A 60 12.79 23.91 -12.62
CA PRO A 60 13.83 22.89 -12.59
C PRO A 60 13.26 21.51 -12.94
N VAL A 61 14.13 20.61 -13.39
CA VAL A 61 13.78 19.20 -13.60
C VAL A 61 13.40 18.55 -12.27
N GLY A 62 12.44 17.63 -12.30
CA GLY A 62 11.97 16.87 -11.14
C GLY A 62 10.71 17.46 -10.50
N SER A 63 10.70 18.76 -10.14
CA SER A 63 9.55 19.38 -9.47
C SER A 63 9.03 20.60 -10.22
N ILE A 64 7.72 20.61 -10.47
CA ILE A 64 6.99 21.73 -11.04
C ILE A 64 6.19 22.40 -9.91
N ASN A 65 6.55 23.64 -9.63
CA ASN A 65 5.77 24.53 -8.78
C ASN A 65 5.84 25.93 -9.39
N ILE A 66 4.84 26.26 -10.20
CA ILE A 66 4.72 27.56 -10.85
C ILE A 66 3.54 28.27 -10.23
N LYS A 67 3.74 29.50 -9.79
CA LYS A 67 2.67 30.39 -9.33
C LYS A 67 2.88 31.74 -9.98
N THR A 68 1.94 32.16 -10.84
CA THR A 68 2.08 33.40 -11.61
C THR A 68 0.73 34.06 -11.85
N LEU A 69 0.73 35.39 -12.03
CA LEU A 69 -0.46 36.17 -12.36
C LEU A 69 -0.51 36.40 -13.88
N LEU A 70 -1.63 36.06 -14.50
CA LEU A 70 -1.84 36.23 -15.94
C LEU A 70 -3.04 37.12 -16.22
N SER A 71 -2.91 37.99 -17.23
CA SER A 71 -4.01 38.78 -17.75
C SER A 71 -4.70 38.04 -18.90
N VAL A 72 -5.99 37.75 -18.71
CA VAL A 72 -6.86 37.01 -19.64
C VAL A 72 -7.96 37.96 -20.11
N LYS A 73 -7.96 38.26 -21.42
CA LYS A 73 -8.95 39.15 -22.06
C LYS A 73 -10.13 38.40 -22.67
N ASP A 74 -9.87 37.20 -23.19
CA ASP A 74 -10.87 36.36 -23.82
C ASP A 74 -11.48 35.39 -22.80
N GLN A 75 -12.70 34.90 -23.04
CA GLN A 75 -13.31 33.89 -22.16
C GLN A 75 -12.43 32.65 -22.01
N ASN A 76 -11.63 32.34 -23.04
CA ASN A 76 -10.72 31.21 -23.14
C ASN A 76 -9.36 31.68 -23.68
N ALA A 77 -8.31 31.54 -22.88
CA ALA A 77 -6.92 31.68 -23.29
C ALA A 77 -6.20 30.32 -23.22
N THR A 78 -5.01 30.23 -23.81
CA THR A 78 -4.31 28.94 -23.95
C THR A 78 -2.96 28.95 -23.27
N LEU A 79 -2.74 28.00 -22.36
CA LEU A 79 -1.44 27.60 -21.87
C LEU A 79 -0.90 26.46 -22.74
N LYS A 80 0.37 26.56 -23.13
CA LYS A 80 1.09 25.49 -23.82
C LYS A 80 2.30 25.06 -22.98
N VAL A 81 2.62 23.78 -23.01
CA VAL A 81 3.81 23.22 -22.37
C VAL A 81 4.63 22.49 -23.43
N ARG A 82 5.95 22.69 -23.44
CA ARG A 82 6.88 22.02 -24.36
C ARG A 82 8.20 21.65 -23.68
N LYS A 83 8.97 20.76 -24.29
CA LYS A 83 10.37 20.55 -23.90
C LYS A 83 11.16 21.83 -24.15
N LYS A 84 12.08 22.16 -23.24
CA LYS A 84 12.91 23.36 -23.37
C LYS A 84 13.67 23.32 -24.69
N GLY A 85 13.60 24.41 -25.47
CA GLY A 85 14.29 24.53 -26.76
C GLY A 85 13.68 23.75 -27.93
N THR A 86 12.49 23.14 -27.78
CA THR A 86 11.78 22.49 -28.90
C THR A 86 10.55 23.28 -29.33
N SER A 87 9.98 22.96 -30.48
CA SER A 87 8.71 23.52 -30.97
C SER A 87 7.49 22.64 -30.67
N GLU A 88 7.72 21.36 -30.38
CA GLU A 88 6.67 20.37 -30.12
C GLU A 88 5.92 20.67 -28.81
N ILE A 89 4.59 20.82 -28.92
CA ILE A 89 3.73 21.10 -27.77
C ILE A 89 3.27 19.78 -27.15
N LEU A 90 3.61 19.56 -25.88
CA LEU A 90 3.25 18.37 -25.10
C LEU A 90 1.84 18.48 -24.51
N LEU A 91 1.44 19.68 -24.10
CA LEU A 91 0.12 19.96 -23.54
C LEU A 91 -0.38 21.31 -24.02
N THR A 92 -1.67 21.34 -24.35
CA THR A 92 -2.44 22.56 -24.55
C THR A 92 -3.59 22.56 -23.55
N LYS A 93 -3.71 23.61 -22.73
CA LYS A 93 -4.77 23.72 -21.72
C LYS A 93 -5.46 25.07 -21.81
N THR A 94 -6.78 25.06 -21.84
CA THR A 94 -7.59 26.27 -21.75
C THR A 94 -7.52 26.83 -20.33
N ILE A 95 -7.28 28.13 -20.24
CA ILE A 95 -7.34 28.95 -19.04
C ILE A 95 -8.46 29.96 -19.24
N THR A 96 -9.35 30.12 -18.27
CA THR A 96 -10.50 31.03 -18.37
C THR A 96 -10.24 32.36 -17.66
N ALA A 97 -11.11 33.35 -17.85
CA ALA A 97 -11.03 34.62 -17.13
C ALA A 97 -11.53 34.54 -15.67
N ALA A 98 -12.15 33.43 -15.28
CA ALA A 98 -12.62 33.09 -13.93
C ALA A 98 -12.70 31.57 -13.76
N PRO A 99 -12.50 30.99 -12.56
CA PRO A 99 -12.19 31.66 -11.29
C PRO A 99 -10.79 32.31 -11.26
N PHE A 100 -10.54 33.17 -10.26
CA PHE A 100 -9.23 33.82 -10.07
C PHE A 100 -8.13 32.77 -9.93
N ASP A 101 -8.32 31.77 -9.08
CA ASP A 101 -7.37 30.67 -8.92
C ASP A 101 -7.62 29.56 -9.94
N GLN A 102 -6.62 29.28 -10.77
CA GLN A 102 -6.64 28.14 -11.69
C GLN A 102 -5.47 27.21 -11.41
N ASN A 103 -5.80 25.96 -11.10
CA ASN A 103 -4.85 24.93 -10.73
C ASN A 103 -4.75 23.91 -11.87
N ILE A 104 -3.53 23.66 -12.35
CA ILE A 104 -3.24 22.66 -13.37
C ILE A 104 -2.21 21.69 -12.79
N SER A 105 -2.52 20.40 -12.85
CA SER A 105 -1.54 19.35 -12.58
C SER A 105 -0.96 18.84 -13.89
N PHE A 106 0.36 18.72 -13.94
CA PHE A 106 1.10 18.24 -15.11
C PHE A 106 2.23 17.31 -14.70
N PHE A 107 2.20 16.08 -15.20
CA PHE A 107 3.25 15.10 -14.96
C PHE A 107 3.79 14.56 -16.28
N TYR A 108 5.11 14.46 -16.43
CA TYR A 108 5.74 14.03 -17.68
C TYR A 108 6.98 13.17 -17.45
N ASP A 109 6.97 11.93 -17.92
CA ASP A 109 8.08 10.96 -17.76
C ASP A 109 9.14 11.06 -18.89
N GLY A 110 9.15 12.17 -19.64
CA GLY A 110 9.99 12.32 -20.83
C GLY A 110 9.42 11.71 -22.12
N THR A 111 8.37 10.89 -22.00
CA THR A 111 7.69 10.22 -23.13
C THR A 111 6.21 10.58 -23.20
N LYS A 112 5.46 10.38 -22.11
CA LYS A 112 4.01 10.56 -22.02
C LYS A 112 3.64 11.57 -20.93
N VAL A 113 2.60 12.36 -21.21
CA VAL A 113 1.97 13.26 -20.23
C VAL A 113 0.87 12.52 -19.46
N TYR A 114 0.82 12.75 -18.15
CA TYR A 114 -0.21 12.24 -17.24
C TYR A 114 -0.89 13.40 -16.52
N ASN A 115 -2.16 13.19 -16.16
CA ASN A 115 -2.98 14.19 -15.47
C ASN A 115 -3.20 13.88 -13.97
N SER A 116 -2.60 12.80 -13.47
CA SER A 116 -2.57 12.43 -12.05
C SER A 116 -1.27 11.71 -11.68
N ALA A 117 -1.03 11.64 -10.38
CA ALA A 117 -0.02 10.79 -9.77
C ALA A 117 -0.54 10.31 -8.42
N ILE A 118 -0.24 9.06 -8.08
CA ILE A 118 -0.58 8.48 -6.77
C ILE A 118 0.68 8.03 -6.04
N SER A 119 0.61 7.95 -4.72
CA SER A 119 1.66 7.39 -3.87
C SER A 119 1.39 5.91 -3.62
N LEU A 120 2.27 5.04 -4.09
CA LEU A 120 2.22 3.61 -3.83
C LEU A 120 3.27 3.25 -2.78
N VAL A 121 2.83 2.86 -1.60
CA VAL A 121 3.69 2.37 -0.53
C VAL A 121 3.72 0.85 -0.58
N ILE A 122 4.91 0.29 -0.72
CA ILE A 122 5.13 -1.15 -0.73
C ILE A 122 5.95 -1.50 0.50
N LYS A 123 5.34 -2.24 1.41
CA LYS A 123 5.95 -2.75 2.63
C LYS A 123 5.87 -4.27 2.65
N GLY A 124 6.91 -4.90 3.15
CA GLY A 124 6.87 -6.33 3.31
C GLY A 124 8.20 -6.93 3.71
N PHE A 125 8.21 -8.26 3.81
CA PHE A 125 9.39 -9.01 4.16
C PHE A 125 9.56 -10.23 3.25
N ALA A 126 10.75 -10.37 2.68
CA ALA A 126 11.17 -11.54 1.92
C ALA A 126 12.04 -12.45 2.80
N LEU A 127 11.50 -13.59 3.20
CA LEU A 127 12.21 -14.57 4.04
C LEU A 127 13.47 -15.11 3.36
N SER A 128 13.43 -15.26 2.04
CA SER A 128 14.57 -15.70 1.25
C SER A 128 14.48 -15.16 -0.17
N GLY A 129 15.63 -15.07 -0.85
CA GLY A 129 15.72 -14.59 -2.21
C GLY A 129 15.49 -13.08 -2.36
N GLU A 130 15.45 -12.65 -3.61
CA GLU A 130 15.15 -11.28 -4.02
C GLU A 130 13.85 -11.28 -4.84
N ILE A 131 13.03 -10.25 -4.66
CA ILE A 131 11.80 -10.06 -5.41
C ILE A 131 11.88 -8.80 -6.26
N GLU A 132 11.17 -8.79 -7.38
CA GLU A 132 11.03 -7.67 -8.29
C GLU A 132 9.59 -7.15 -8.25
N PHE A 133 9.47 -5.82 -8.23
CA PHE A 133 8.21 -5.09 -8.37
C PHE A 133 8.15 -4.55 -9.79
N LEU A 134 7.08 -4.86 -10.52
CA LEU A 134 6.92 -4.44 -11.91
C LEU A 134 5.62 -3.65 -12.06
N LEU A 135 5.72 -2.46 -12.66
CA LEU A 135 4.58 -1.63 -13.01
C LEU A 135 4.30 -1.79 -14.51
N ASP A 136 3.13 -2.31 -14.86
CA ASP A 136 2.75 -2.69 -16.23
C ASP A 136 3.84 -3.53 -16.93
N GLY A 137 4.40 -4.49 -16.20
CA GLY A 137 5.45 -5.40 -16.69
C GLY A 137 6.85 -4.79 -16.80
N LYS A 138 7.04 -3.51 -16.46
CA LYS A 138 8.37 -2.87 -16.40
C LYS A 138 8.91 -2.88 -14.97
N LEU A 139 10.18 -3.25 -14.82
CA LEU A 139 10.84 -3.24 -13.51
C LEU A 139 10.79 -1.85 -12.88
N LEU A 140 10.18 -1.76 -11.71
CA LEU A 140 10.10 -0.55 -10.89
C LEU A 140 11.22 -0.56 -9.83
N SER A 141 11.39 -1.69 -9.15
CA SER A 141 12.45 -1.89 -8.15
C SER A 141 12.62 -3.37 -7.81
N SER A 142 13.63 -3.71 -7.01
CA SER A 142 13.79 -5.03 -6.42
C SER A 142 14.24 -4.92 -4.95
N GLY A 143 14.10 -6.01 -4.18
CA GLY A 143 14.49 -6.01 -2.77
C GLY A 143 14.62 -7.40 -2.15
N THR A 144 15.36 -7.48 -1.04
CA THR A 144 15.53 -8.66 -0.19
C THR A 144 15.18 -8.31 1.25
N SER A 145 14.90 -9.32 2.09
CA SER A 145 14.61 -9.10 3.53
C SER A 145 13.51 -8.03 3.73
N THR A 146 13.78 -6.98 4.49
CA THR A 146 12.84 -5.89 4.76
C THR A 146 12.72 -4.94 3.58
N ILE A 147 11.49 -4.71 3.13
CA ILE A 147 11.17 -3.81 2.02
C ILE A 147 10.20 -2.74 2.52
N ASN A 148 10.53 -1.47 2.29
CA ASN A 148 9.70 -0.32 2.64
C ASN A 148 9.98 0.81 1.65
N ASN A 149 9.33 0.74 0.49
CA ASN A 149 9.51 1.67 -0.61
C ASN A 149 8.26 2.51 -0.80
N THR A 150 8.43 3.76 -1.23
CA THR A 150 7.33 4.62 -1.68
C THR A 150 7.61 5.06 -3.10
N PHE A 151 6.67 4.81 -3.99
CA PHE A 151 6.75 5.16 -5.41
C PHE A 151 5.72 6.22 -5.76
N PHE A 152 6.09 7.16 -6.62
CA PHE A 152 5.16 8.07 -7.27
C PHE A 152 4.77 7.47 -8.61
N ILE A 153 3.53 7.01 -8.72
CA ILE A 153 3.01 6.34 -9.92
C ILE A 153 2.24 7.36 -10.74
N LEU A 154 2.77 7.71 -11.92
CA LEU A 154 2.07 8.56 -12.87
C LEU A 154 0.93 7.77 -13.52
N ILE A 155 -0.27 8.36 -13.58
CA ILE A 155 -1.48 7.67 -14.04
C ILE A 155 -2.51 8.69 -14.55
N ASP A 156 -3.34 8.30 -15.53
CA ASP A 156 -4.44 9.13 -16.00
C ASP A 156 -5.68 8.95 -15.11
N LYS A 157 -6.39 10.03 -14.77
CA LYS A 157 -7.66 10.01 -14.01
C LYS A 157 -8.69 9.12 -14.69
N GLY A 158 -9.47 8.40 -13.89
CA GLY A 158 -10.41 7.39 -14.35
C GLY A 158 -9.77 6.13 -14.97
N THR A 159 -8.45 5.99 -14.96
CA THR A 159 -7.75 4.78 -15.44
C THR A 159 -7.12 3.98 -14.30
N THR A 160 -6.65 2.78 -14.63
CA THR A 160 -5.96 1.88 -13.71
C THR A 160 -4.61 1.48 -14.30
N ARG A 161 -3.66 1.14 -13.42
CA ARG A 161 -2.39 0.48 -13.78
C ARG A 161 -2.26 -0.82 -13.02
N GLU A 162 -1.33 -1.68 -13.42
CA GLU A 162 -1.09 -2.94 -12.74
C GLU A 162 0.29 -2.94 -12.11
N ILE A 163 0.36 -3.37 -10.84
CA ILE A 163 1.62 -3.76 -10.24
C ILE A 163 1.64 -5.27 -10.01
N THR A 164 2.74 -5.89 -10.39
CA THR A 164 3.01 -7.30 -10.18
C THR A 164 4.28 -7.49 -9.35
N ILE A 165 4.34 -8.59 -8.62
CA ILE A 165 5.51 -9.01 -7.85
C ILE A 165 5.90 -10.41 -8.28
N ARG A 166 7.20 -10.63 -8.48
CA ARG A 166 7.77 -11.94 -8.82
C ARG A 166 9.10 -12.16 -8.12
N LYS A 167 9.57 -13.40 -8.11
CA LYS A 167 10.94 -13.71 -7.71
C LYS A 167 11.91 -13.21 -8.79
N LYS A 168 13.02 -12.61 -8.36
CA LYS A 168 14.03 -12.12 -9.30
C LYS A 168 14.62 -13.27 -10.11
N GLY A 169 14.77 -13.04 -11.41
CA GLY A 169 15.26 -14.05 -12.35
C GLY A 169 14.20 -15.08 -12.79
N THR A 170 12.94 -14.94 -12.36
CA THR A 170 11.82 -15.76 -12.84
C THR A 170 10.81 -14.92 -13.61
N THR A 171 9.93 -15.58 -14.37
CA THR A 171 8.83 -14.93 -15.09
C THR A 171 7.48 -15.13 -14.42
N GLU A 172 7.36 -16.12 -13.52
CA GLU A 172 6.14 -16.42 -12.77
C GLU A 172 5.75 -15.23 -11.88
N ILE A 173 4.54 -14.71 -12.09
CA ILE A 173 3.95 -13.65 -11.26
C ILE A 173 3.36 -14.29 -10.02
N LEU A 174 3.80 -13.82 -8.85
CA LEU A 174 3.38 -14.33 -7.54
C LEU A 174 2.27 -13.49 -6.92
N PHE A 175 2.13 -12.24 -7.35
CA PHE A 175 1.13 -11.32 -6.87
C PHE A 175 0.81 -10.26 -7.94
N THR A 176 -0.47 -9.88 -8.01
CA THR A 176 -0.97 -8.83 -8.91
C THR A 176 -1.93 -7.93 -8.15
N LYS A 177 -1.80 -6.61 -8.33
CA LYS A 177 -2.73 -5.62 -7.79
C LYS A 177 -3.00 -4.51 -8.79
N THR A 178 -4.26 -4.13 -8.89
CA THR A 178 -4.70 -2.96 -9.65
C THR A 178 -4.47 -1.70 -8.84
N ILE A 179 -3.87 -0.69 -9.47
CA ILE A 179 -3.64 0.64 -8.93
C ILE A 179 -4.68 1.59 -9.52
N GLU A 180 -5.54 2.14 -8.67
CA GLU A 180 -6.62 3.04 -9.07
C GLU A 180 -6.19 4.51 -9.06
N SER A 181 -6.48 5.27 -10.12
CA SER A 181 -6.08 6.69 -10.23
C SER A 181 -6.78 7.63 -9.23
N GLU A 182 -7.95 7.24 -8.72
CA GLU A 182 -8.75 8.06 -7.80
C GLU A 182 -8.28 7.93 -6.33
N ILE A 183 -7.48 6.91 -6.01
CA ILE A 183 -6.95 6.68 -4.66
C ILE A 183 -5.54 7.27 -4.57
N ALA A 184 -5.45 8.47 -4.00
CA ALA A 184 -4.19 9.23 -3.90
C ALA A 184 -3.04 8.49 -3.22
N LYS A 185 -3.34 7.58 -2.28
CA LYS A 185 -2.35 6.73 -1.61
C LYS A 185 -2.85 5.30 -1.50
N GLN A 186 -2.08 4.35 -2.03
CA GLN A 186 -2.37 2.92 -1.96
C GLN A 186 -1.21 2.19 -1.29
N ASN A 187 -1.51 1.16 -0.52
CA ASN A 187 -0.52 0.36 0.20
C ASN A 187 -0.55 -1.09 -0.31
N ILE A 188 0.62 -1.72 -0.35
CA ILE A 188 0.80 -3.15 -0.55
C ILE A 188 1.62 -3.64 0.62
N ASP A 189 1.03 -4.50 1.44
CA ASP A 189 1.68 -5.14 2.58
C ASP A 189 1.77 -6.63 2.28
N PHE A 190 2.99 -7.16 2.13
CA PHE A 190 3.18 -8.54 1.68
C PHE A 190 4.23 -9.30 2.49
N PHE A 191 4.13 -10.63 2.48
CA PHE A 191 5.16 -11.52 2.98
C PHE A 191 5.53 -12.55 1.91
N PHE A 192 6.80 -12.66 1.58
CA PHE A 192 7.33 -13.65 0.63
C PHE A 192 8.09 -14.75 1.36
N ASP A 193 7.64 -16.00 1.25
CA ASP A 193 8.26 -17.15 1.93
C ASP A 193 9.44 -17.78 1.18
N GLY A 194 9.74 -17.29 -0.03
CA GLY A 194 10.72 -17.87 -0.95
C GLY A 194 10.09 -18.55 -2.17
N THR A 195 8.79 -18.86 -2.09
CA THR A 195 7.99 -19.50 -3.14
C THR A 195 6.71 -18.73 -3.43
N LYS A 196 5.96 -18.31 -2.41
CA LYS A 196 4.65 -17.64 -2.54
C LYS A 196 4.64 -16.30 -1.82
N ILE A 197 3.71 -15.44 -2.24
CA ILE A 197 3.41 -14.17 -1.57
C ILE A 197 2.06 -14.30 -0.84
N ALA A 198 2.06 -13.99 0.45
CA ALA A 198 0.86 -13.68 1.21
C ALA A 198 0.63 -12.17 1.17
N ASP A 199 -0.56 -11.74 0.73
CA ASP A 199 -0.97 -10.33 0.69
C ASP A 199 -1.74 -9.93 1.95
N ASN A 200 -1.82 -8.62 2.19
CA ASN A 200 -2.51 -7.97 3.30
C ASN A 200 -2.15 -8.56 4.66
N VAL A 201 -0.86 -8.85 4.86
CA VAL A 201 -0.35 -9.30 6.15
C VAL A 201 -0.49 -8.15 7.14
N LYS A 202 -1.60 -8.14 7.87
CA LYS A 202 -1.95 -7.09 8.81
C LYS A 202 -1.92 -7.63 10.23
N LEU A 203 -1.12 -6.99 11.07
CA LEU A 203 -1.19 -7.17 12.51
C LEU A 203 -2.44 -6.47 13.04
N THR A 204 -3.46 -7.25 13.38
CA THR A 204 -4.66 -6.74 14.06
C THR A 204 -4.38 -6.61 15.54
N ALA A 205 -4.68 -5.46 16.13
CA ALA A 205 -4.58 -5.28 17.58
C ALA A 205 -5.51 -6.27 18.31
N PRO A 206 -5.14 -6.75 19.51
CA PRO A 206 -6.05 -7.56 20.31
C PRO A 206 -7.30 -6.74 20.69
N ALA A 207 -8.47 -7.35 20.62
CA ALA A 207 -9.74 -6.75 21.01
C ALA A 207 -9.76 -6.39 22.50
N ASN A 208 -9.13 -7.22 23.33
CA ASN A 208 -8.85 -6.90 24.72
C ASN A 208 -7.40 -6.41 24.88
N PRO A 209 -7.14 -5.17 25.33
CA PRO A 209 -5.78 -4.67 25.56
C PRO A 209 -4.97 -5.47 26.59
N ALA A 210 -5.62 -6.26 27.46
CA ALA A 210 -4.91 -7.16 28.37
C ALA A 210 -4.35 -8.40 27.65
N ASN A 211 -4.87 -8.76 26.48
CA ASN A 211 -4.47 -9.92 25.69
C ASN A 211 -3.28 -9.61 24.77
N MET A 212 -2.78 -10.66 24.13
CA MET A 212 -1.83 -10.59 23.01
C MET A 212 -2.46 -11.26 21.79
N MET A 213 -2.47 -10.60 20.64
CA MET A 213 -2.88 -11.23 19.38
C MET A 213 -1.70 -12.00 18.78
N ILE A 214 -1.92 -13.24 18.37
CA ILE A 214 -0.97 -14.01 17.56
C ILE A 214 -1.60 -14.29 16.22
N SER A 215 -0.89 -13.94 15.14
CA SER A 215 -1.10 -14.45 13.79
C SER A 215 0.06 -15.37 13.45
N ALA A 216 -0.22 -16.61 13.06
CA ALA A 216 0.83 -17.58 12.77
C ALA A 216 0.53 -18.38 11.50
N LYS A 217 1.59 -18.95 10.91
CA LYS A 217 1.50 -20.02 9.92
C LYS A 217 2.48 -21.14 10.24
N PHE A 218 2.21 -22.33 9.72
CA PHE A 218 3.06 -23.51 9.90
C PHE A 218 3.69 -23.94 8.59
N GLU A 219 4.99 -24.22 8.62
CA GLU A 219 5.74 -24.77 7.49
C GLU A 219 6.53 -26.00 7.95
N THR A 220 6.33 -27.14 7.30
CA THR A 220 7.10 -28.35 7.58
C THR A 220 8.38 -28.42 6.74
N ILE A 221 9.51 -28.75 7.37
CA ILE A 221 10.76 -29.18 6.73
C ILE A 221 10.79 -30.69 6.49
N PHE A 222 9.82 -31.43 7.02
CA PHE A 222 9.67 -32.89 6.90
C PHE A 222 8.55 -33.26 5.90
N ALA A 223 8.52 -32.60 4.74
CA ALA A 223 7.47 -32.77 3.74
C ALA A 223 7.13 -34.24 3.38
N PRO A 224 8.08 -35.19 3.24
CA PRO A 224 7.75 -36.58 2.92
C PRO A 224 7.02 -37.33 4.04
N GLN A 225 7.14 -36.87 5.29
CA GLN A 225 6.52 -37.51 6.46
C GLN A 225 5.32 -36.72 6.98
N PHE A 226 5.17 -35.47 6.60
CA PHE A 226 4.02 -34.67 6.98
C PHE A 226 2.75 -35.20 6.27
N LYS A 227 1.66 -35.35 7.02
CA LYS A 227 0.39 -35.88 6.51
C LYS A 227 -0.31 -34.94 5.51
N ASN A 228 0.22 -33.73 5.31
CA ASN A 228 -0.37 -32.70 4.47
C ASN A 228 -1.82 -32.35 4.90
N VAL A 229 -1.98 -32.12 6.20
CA VAL A 229 -3.24 -31.79 6.89
C VAL A 229 -3.12 -30.44 7.56
N ASP A 230 -4.26 -29.81 7.85
CA ASP A 230 -4.30 -28.64 8.72
C ASP A 230 -3.81 -29.03 10.13
N VAL A 231 -3.17 -28.10 10.82
CA VAL A 231 -2.57 -28.37 12.12
C VAL A 231 -3.10 -27.44 13.19
N ASP A 232 -3.27 -27.95 14.40
CA ASP A 232 -3.61 -27.15 15.56
C ASP A 232 -2.39 -26.86 16.40
N ILE A 233 -2.22 -25.60 16.77
CA ILE A 233 -1.39 -25.19 17.90
C ILE A 233 -2.24 -25.26 19.16
N VAL A 234 -1.85 -26.13 20.09
CA VAL A 234 -2.50 -26.25 21.40
C VAL A 234 -1.62 -25.63 22.46
N PHE A 235 -2.17 -24.67 23.21
CA PHE A 235 -1.38 -23.87 24.15
C PHE A 235 -1.36 -24.47 25.57
N TYR A 236 -0.20 -24.32 26.19
CA TYR A 236 0.15 -24.66 27.55
C TYR A 236 0.82 -23.45 28.20
N THR A 237 0.97 -23.49 29.53
CA THR A 237 1.77 -22.56 30.30
C THR A 237 2.88 -23.30 31.01
N LYS A 238 4.03 -22.64 31.15
CA LYS A 238 5.14 -23.14 31.98
C LYS A 238 5.90 -21.98 32.61
N PRO A 239 6.61 -22.21 33.72
CA PRO A 239 7.56 -21.24 34.25
C PRO A 239 8.60 -20.86 33.18
N SER A 240 8.99 -19.59 33.11
CA SER A 240 9.98 -19.09 32.15
C SER A 240 11.37 -19.72 32.34
N SER A 241 11.68 -20.19 33.56
CA SER A 241 12.89 -20.93 33.91
C SER A 241 12.83 -22.43 33.58
N ALA A 242 11.68 -22.94 33.11
CA ALA A 242 11.50 -24.35 32.84
C ALA A 242 12.33 -24.80 31.63
N THR A 243 13.04 -25.93 31.79
CA THR A 243 13.80 -26.56 30.71
C THR A 243 12.88 -27.05 29.58
N ILE A 244 13.45 -27.29 28.39
CA ILE A 244 12.71 -27.84 27.24
C ILE A 244 12.11 -29.23 27.52
N THR A 245 12.64 -29.97 28.50
CA THR A 245 12.15 -31.28 28.92
C THR A 245 11.02 -31.22 29.97
N THR A 246 10.72 -30.04 30.51
CA THR A 246 9.64 -29.86 31.48
C THR A 246 8.29 -29.90 30.77
N ALA A 247 7.30 -30.63 31.28
CA ALA A 247 5.93 -30.61 30.74
C ALA A 247 5.25 -29.26 31.04
N GLY A 248 4.48 -28.74 30.08
CA GLY A 248 3.60 -27.59 30.29
C GLY A 248 2.29 -27.99 30.95
N THR A 249 1.63 -27.02 31.58
CA THR A 249 0.27 -27.15 32.10
C THR A 249 -0.71 -26.68 31.04
N LYS A 250 -1.69 -27.50 30.68
CA LYS A 250 -2.65 -27.16 29.63
C LYS A 250 -3.51 -25.95 30.04
N VAL A 251 -3.70 -25.00 29.11
CA VAL A 251 -4.57 -23.85 29.38
C VAL A 251 -6.02 -24.32 29.53
N THR A 252 -6.77 -23.73 30.47
CA THR A 252 -8.19 -24.03 30.70
C THR A 252 -9.02 -22.73 30.63
N PRO A 253 -10.02 -22.61 29.74
CA PRO A 253 -10.37 -23.57 28.69
C PRO A 253 -9.22 -23.79 27.69
N GLU A 254 -9.26 -24.92 26.98
CA GLU A 254 -8.23 -25.21 25.98
C GLU A 254 -8.20 -24.12 24.91
N LEU A 255 -7.02 -23.55 24.68
CA LEU A 255 -6.77 -22.62 23.58
C LEU A 255 -6.14 -23.37 22.42
N ARG A 256 -6.72 -23.18 21.23
CA ARG A 256 -6.34 -23.88 20.01
C ARG A 256 -6.39 -22.94 18.82
N LEU A 257 -5.31 -22.88 18.05
CA LEU A 257 -5.22 -22.14 16.80
C LEU A 257 -5.02 -23.12 15.64
N THR A 258 -6.01 -23.25 14.78
CA THR A 258 -5.92 -24.06 13.56
C THR A 258 -5.19 -23.29 12.47
N LEU A 259 -4.11 -23.87 11.96
CA LEU A 259 -3.28 -23.34 10.88
C LEU A 259 -3.52 -24.16 9.60
N PRO A 260 -3.97 -23.50 8.52
CA PRO A 260 -4.20 -24.18 7.24
C PRO A 260 -2.92 -24.76 6.63
N LYS A 261 -3.03 -25.94 6.01
CA LYS A 261 -1.93 -26.61 5.31
C LYS A 261 -1.44 -25.88 4.06
N ASP A 262 -2.23 -24.94 3.54
CA ASP A 262 -1.86 -24.14 2.37
C ASP A 262 -0.80 -23.07 2.68
N GLY A 263 -0.47 -22.89 3.97
CA GLY A 263 0.52 -21.93 4.46
C GLY A 263 -0.05 -20.55 4.75
N SER A 264 -1.37 -20.38 4.73
CA SER A 264 -2.03 -19.12 5.10
C SER A 264 -1.88 -18.82 6.59
N PHE A 265 -1.83 -17.53 6.92
CA PHE A 265 -1.84 -17.10 8.32
C PHE A 265 -3.24 -17.25 8.92
N ASN A 266 -3.31 -17.68 10.18
CA ASN A 266 -4.51 -17.59 10.99
C ASN A 266 -4.19 -17.00 12.37
N SER A 267 -5.20 -16.50 13.10
CA SER A 267 -4.98 -15.73 14.32
C SER A 267 -5.80 -16.18 15.52
N ILE A 268 -5.27 -15.93 16.72
CA ILE A 268 -5.91 -16.14 18.02
C ILE A 268 -5.47 -15.07 19.02
N GLU A 269 -6.36 -14.70 19.94
CA GLU A 269 -5.97 -13.92 21.11
C GLU A 269 -5.56 -14.83 22.27
N LEU A 270 -4.39 -14.58 22.81
CA LEU A 270 -3.91 -15.20 24.03
C LEU A 270 -4.23 -14.31 25.24
N PRO A 271 -4.87 -14.85 26.29
CA PRO A 271 -5.15 -14.11 27.52
C PRO A 271 -3.88 -13.83 28.33
N PRO A 272 -3.96 -13.00 29.40
CA PRO A 272 -2.87 -12.84 30.34
C PRO A 272 -2.46 -14.17 30.98
N LEU A 273 -1.15 -14.33 31.20
CA LEU A 273 -0.60 -15.44 31.95
C LEU A 273 -0.81 -15.25 33.48
N PRO A 274 -0.76 -16.34 34.28
CA PRO A 274 -0.97 -16.28 35.74
C PRO A 274 0.00 -15.36 36.49
N GLY A 275 1.14 -15.02 35.89
CA GLY A 275 2.11 -14.09 36.43
C GLY A 275 3.28 -13.85 35.46
N PRO A 276 4.17 -12.90 35.78
CA PRO A 276 5.26 -12.49 34.88
C PRO A 276 6.34 -13.57 34.67
N ASN A 277 6.40 -14.57 35.54
CA ASN A 277 7.36 -15.68 35.46
C ASN A 277 6.84 -16.87 34.64
N TYR A 278 5.76 -16.69 33.90
CA TYR A 278 5.20 -17.71 33.02
C TYR A 278 5.42 -17.33 31.57
N ILE A 279 5.49 -18.34 30.71
CA ILE A 279 5.46 -18.22 29.26
C ILE A 279 4.40 -19.15 28.71
N TYR A 280 3.92 -18.82 27.51
CA TYR A 280 3.19 -19.79 26.72
C TYR A 280 4.17 -20.82 26.17
N SER A 281 3.73 -22.06 26.17
CA SER A 281 4.32 -23.11 25.35
C SER A 281 3.22 -23.79 24.54
N PHE A 282 3.59 -24.59 23.55
CA PHE A 282 2.59 -25.23 22.71
C PHE A 282 3.09 -26.56 22.16
N ASP A 283 2.13 -27.31 21.62
CA ASP A 283 2.34 -28.45 20.74
C ASP A 283 1.63 -28.25 19.40
N ILE A 284 1.99 -29.08 18.42
CA ILE A 284 1.32 -29.15 17.13
C ILE A 284 0.67 -30.52 16.95
N PHE A 285 -0.61 -30.52 16.63
CA PHE A 285 -1.41 -31.71 16.35
C PHE A 285 -2.09 -31.60 14.99
N GLU A 286 -2.57 -32.72 14.45
CA GLU A 286 -3.54 -32.73 13.36
C GLU A 286 -4.83 -32.05 13.83
N ALA A 287 -5.41 -31.20 12.97
CA ALA A 287 -6.57 -30.38 13.30
C ALA A 287 -7.73 -31.18 13.89
N GLY A 288 -8.29 -30.70 15.01
CA GLY A 288 -9.37 -31.33 15.75
C GLY A 288 -8.95 -32.55 16.58
N THR A 289 -7.65 -32.88 16.66
CA THR A 289 -7.17 -34.10 17.33
C THR A 289 -6.03 -33.83 18.32
N ASN A 290 -5.52 -34.91 18.94
CA ASN A 290 -4.26 -34.94 19.69
C ASN A 290 -3.23 -35.87 19.03
N ASN A 291 -3.42 -36.18 17.74
CA ASN A 291 -2.49 -36.98 16.96
C ASN A 291 -1.42 -36.07 16.37
N VAL A 292 -0.18 -36.56 16.27
CA VAL A 292 0.87 -35.80 15.58
C VAL A 292 0.58 -35.75 14.07
N PRO A 293 0.95 -34.65 13.38
CA PRO A 293 0.63 -34.48 11.96
C PRO A 293 1.63 -35.18 11.02
N TYR A 294 2.29 -36.24 11.48
CA TYR A 294 3.28 -37.01 10.70
C TYR A 294 2.86 -38.46 10.53
N THR A 295 3.17 -39.05 9.37
CA THR A 295 2.77 -40.41 8.96
C THR A 295 3.47 -41.52 9.73
N THR A 296 4.66 -41.24 10.26
CA THR A 296 5.40 -42.17 11.11
C THR A 296 6.08 -41.40 12.23
N THR A 297 6.17 -42.04 13.39
CA THR A 297 7.01 -41.63 14.51
C THR A 297 8.02 -42.74 14.83
N ALA A 298 8.40 -43.54 13.82
CA ALA A 298 9.28 -44.69 13.91
C ALA A 298 10.51 -44.55 12.99
N SER A 299 11.46 -45.50 13.07
CA SER A 299 12.65 -45.54 12.20
C SER A 299 12.25 -45.61 10.71
N PRO A 300 12.97 -44.93 9.79
CA PRO A 300 14.21 -44.15 9.97
C PRO A 300 13.97 -42.69 10.39
N PHE A 301 12.71 -42.28 10.55
CA PHE A 301 12.36 -40.89 10.82
C PHE A 301 12.72 -40.47 12.25
N VAL A 302 12.49 -41.34 13.23
CA VAL A 302 13.09 -41.25 14.58
C VAL A 302 14.13 -42.34 14.80
N ASN A 303 15.14 -42.07 15.62
CA ASN A 303 16.19 -43.05 15.90
C ASN A 303 15.63 -44.17 16.80
N ALA A 304 15.85 -45.44 16.45
CA ALA A 304 15.38 -46.59 17.24
C ALA A 304 15.89 -46.57 18.70
N ALA A 305 17.07 -45.99 18.95
CA ALA A 305 17.63 -45.83 20.30
C ALA A 305 17.02 -44.65 21.10
N PHE A 306 16.18 -43.83 20.45
CA PHE A 306 15.50 -42.65 20.97
C PHE A 306 14.04 -42.63 20.52
N PRO A 307 13.15 -43.44 21.11
CA PRO A 307 11.75 -43.50 20.71
C PRO A 307 11.07 -42.14 20.78
N PHE A 308 10.05 -41.94 19.94
CA PHE A 308 9.25 -40.72 19.95
C PHE A 308 8.45 -40.60 21.25
N LYS A 309 8.46 -39.41 21.85
CA LYS A 309 7.54 -39.05 22.93
C LYS A 309 6.65 -37.90 22.47
N GLN A 310 5.36 -37.97 22.82
CA GLN A 310 4.46 -36.83 22.62
C GLN A 310 5.05 -35.60 23.32
N ASN A 311 4.99 -34.47 22.63
CA ASN A 311 5.31 -33.19 23.23
C ASN A 311 4.14 -32.83 24.16
N GLU A 312 4.45 -32.48 25.40
CA GLU A 312 3.50 -32.10 26.45
C GLU A 312 3.68 -30.60 26.70
N GLY A 313 3.38 -29.77 25.70
CA GLY A 313 3.71 -28.35 25.65
C GLY A 313 5.19 -28.06 25.43
N ARG A 314 5.89 -28.94 24.70
CA ARG A 314 7.36 -28.88 24.52
C ARG A 314 7.79 -28.51 23.10
N TYR A 315 6.84 -28.34 22.20
CA TYR A 315 7.18 -28.02 20.82
C TYR A 315 7.83 -26.65 20.72
N GLY A 316 7.20 -25.59 21.24
CA GLY A 316 7.78 -24.25 21.22
C GLY A 316 7.36 -23.42 22.42
N SER A 317 7.91 -22.21 22.53
CA SER A 317 7.55 -21.25 23.57
C SER A 317 7.39 -19.83 23.03
N ILE A 318 6.47 -19.09 23.60
CA ILE A 318 6.11 -17.72 23.21
C ILE A 318 6.07 -16.85 24.46
N SER A 319 6.85 -15.77 24.45
CA SER A 319 6.79 -14.73 25.48
C SER A 319 5.51 -13.91 25.33
N PHE A 320 4.85 -13.64 26.45
CA PHE A 320 3.62 -12.86 26.46
C PHE A 320 3.91 -11.36 26.59
N GLU A 321 3.29 -10.56 25.72
CA GLU A 321 3.35 -9.09 25.75
C GLU A 321 1.93 -8.53 25.58
N ALA A 322 1.37 -7.95 26.66
CA ALA A 322 0.02 -7.39 26.64
C ALA A 322 -0.10 -6.24 25.63
N ASN A 323 -1.28 -6.11 25.02
CA ASN A 323 -1.60 -5.10 24.01
C ASN A 323 -0.68 -5.12 22.78
N THR A 324 -0.16 -6.30 22.42
CA THR A 324 0.67 -6.47 21.23
C THR A 324 0.08 -7.48 20.27
N SER A 325 0.49 -7.35 19.01
CA SER A 325 0.18 -8.28 17.94
C SER A 325 1.47 -8.87 17.42
N LYS A 326 1.51 -10.19 17.32
CA LYS A 326 2.68 -10.94 16.87
C LYS A 326 2.39 -11.69 15.57
N LEU A 327 3.35 -11.70 14.65
CA LEU A 327 3.32 -12.47 13.41
C LEU A 327 4.42 -13.53 13.43
N PHE A 328 4.04 -14.80 13.43
CA PHE A 328 4.98 -15.92 13.57
C PHE A 328 4.97 -16.85 12.36
N ILE A 329 6.16 -17.27 11.95
CA ILE A 329 6.35 -18.47 11.14
C ILE A 329 6.86 -19.56 12.06
N ILE A 330 6.13 -20.67 12.11
CA ILE A 330 6.48 -21.81 12.94
C ILE A 330 6.92 -22.94 12.03
N LYS A 331 8.14 -23.43 12.25
CA LYS A 331 8.73 -24.55 11.52
C LYS A 331 9.00 -25.71 12.44
N ASP A 332 8.76 -26.92 11.96
CA ASP A 332 9.21 -28.11 12.68
C ASP A 332 10.71 -28.29 12.62
N THR A 333 11.24 -28.83 13.70
CA THR A 333 12.60 -29.34 13.82
C THR A 333 12.55 -30.63 14.62
N LYS A 334 13.60 -31.44 14.49
CA LYS A 334 13.73 -32.71 15.23
C LYS A 334 14.87 -32.60 16.22
N ASN A 335 14.59 -32.85 17.49
CA ASN A 335 15.60 -32.87 18.54
C ASN A 335 15.78 -34.27 19.12
N LEU A 336 17.00 -34.50 19.62
CA LEU A 336 17.37 -35.68 20.39
C LEU A 336 17.60 -35.26 21.84
N GLY A 337 16.76 -35.75 22.75
CA GLY A 337 16.97 -35.60 24.18
C GLY A 337 17.95 -36.66 24.66
N SER A 338 19.22 -36.29 24.84
CA SER A 338 20.26 -37.20 25.35
C SER A 338 19.92 -37.75 26.73
N THR A 339 19.48 -36.87 27.66
CA THR A 339 19.14 -37.22 29.04
C THR A 339 17.93 -38.14 29.15
N THR A 340 16.90 -37.90 28.34
CA THR A 340 15.63 -38.67 28.37
C THR A 340 15.60 -39.84 27.40
N ARG A 341 16.68 -40.01 26.60
CA ARG A 341 16.78 -40.95 25.49
C ARG A 341 15.53 -40.98 24.62
N SER A 342 15.04 -39.80 24.21
CA SER A 342 13.83 -39.66 23.41
C SER A 342 14.03 -38.72 22.22
N THR A 343 13.31 -39.00 21.13
CA THR A 343 13.15 -38.04 20.02
C THR A 343 11.86 -37.27 20.24
N TYR A 344 11.87 -35.98 19.97
CA TYR A 344 10.66 -35.16 19.98
C TYR A 344 10.76 -34.05 18.94
N PHE A 345 9.61 -33.54 18.51
CA PHE A 345 9.57 -32.38 17.62
C PHE A 345 9.67 -31.09 18.40
N SER A 346 10.34 -30.09 17.85
CA SER A 346 10.22 -28.72 18.36
C SER A 346 9.90 -27.74 17.24
N GLY A 347 9.56 -26.53 17.63
CA GLY A 347 9.21 -25.42 16.77
C GLY A 347 10.33 -24.39 16.75
N ALA A 348 10.88 -24.12 15.56
CA ALA A 348 11.60 -22.89 15.31
C ALA A 348 10.57 -21.79 15.01
N ILE A 349 10.61 -20.70 15.78
CA ILE A 349 9.70 -19.56 15.61
C ILE A 349 10.49 -18.39 15.04
N THR A 350 10.05 -17.88 13.91
CA THR A 350 10.54 -16.60 13.36
C THR A 350 9.51 -15.53 13.64
N ASP A 351 9.89 -14.51 14.43
CA ASP A 351 9.07 -13.33 14.70
C ASP A 351 9.27 -12.29 13.59
N LEU A 352 8.19 -12.02 12.84
CA LEU A 352 8.16 -11.04 11.77
C LEU A 352 7.45 -9.74 12.17
N SER A 353 6.96 -9.65 13.41
CA SER A 353 6.05 -8.58 13.85
C SER A 353 6.62 -7.19 13.61
N GLN A 354 7.92 -7.02 13.85
CA GLN A 354 8.60 -5.73 13.70
C GLN A 354 8.53 -5.15 12.28
N TYR A 355 8.31 -5.98 11.26
CA TYR A 355 8.25 -5.55 9.86
C TYR A 355 6.85 -5.13 9.42
N PHE A 356 5.82 -5.43 10.23
CA PHE A 356 4.41 -5.16 9.95
C PHE A 356 3.76 -4.26 11.01
N LYS A 357 4.56 -3.63 11.88
CA LYS A 357 4.13 -2.62 12.86
C LYS A 357 4.00 -1.23 12.25
#